data_AF-A0A528AW45-F1
#
_entry.id   AF-A0A528AW45-F1
#
_cell.length_a   1.000
_cell.length_b   1.000
_cell.length_c   1.000
_cell.angle_alpha   90.00
_cell.angle_beta   90.00
_cell.angle_gamma   90.00
#
_symmetry.space_group_name_H-M   'P 1'
#
loop_
_entity.id
_entity.type
_entity.pdbx_description
1 polymer ?
#
loop_
_entity_poly.entity_id
_entity_poly.type
_entity_poly.pdbx_seq_one_letter_code
_entity_poly.pdbx_strand_id
1 'polypeptide(L)'
;LDAEIPTDRVLVESDPTHLDLLDVTYEKGAPIAGQRKFMWVDDRHISALKEAGFVFSAPAQTAAKWTGNALRLYAGHFVGIQETRRLLSDMEPDYADLVRQAQEIVPLQKIAEVLRRLVGENVPIRNLRLILEALIEWGQREQDVVLLTEYIRASLKRQISFRFAGRSNIIAAYVLQRSAEDILRNAVQSTSTGTFLNLSDDDAQALIAEIERALSKNATDVSPVVLAAMDVRRHMRSLLTHNAIELPVLSFQEIAQEFNVQPLATISGRSGVARNVSRSLPSATEAKAGQEAAS
;
A
#
# COMPACT_ATOMS: atom_id res chain seq x y z
N LEU A 1 14.03 4.72 15.17
CA LEU A 1 13.73 5.98 14.46
C LEU A 1 14.26 7.09 15.33
N ASP A 2 15.29 7.76 14.87
CA ASP A 2 15.85 8.93 15.56
C ASP A 2 15.63 10.15 14.66
N ALA A 3 15.16 11.25 15.23
CA ALA A 3 14.73 12.42 14.48
C ALA A 3 14.83 13.69 15.32
N GLU A 4 15.51 14.70 14.78
CA GLU A 4 15.60 16.03 15.38
C GLU A 4 14.49 16.94 14.85
N ILE A 5 13.81 17.63 15.76
CA ILE A 5 12.76 18.60 15.44
C ILE A 5 13.23 19.96 15.96
N PRO A 6 13.57 20.92 15.09
CA PRO A 6 13.93 22.27 15.50
C PRO A 6 12.75 22.97 16.17
N THR A 7 13.00 23.64 17.29
CA THR A 7 11.94 24.32 18.07
C THR A 7 11.52 25.68 17.50
N ASP A 8 12.38 26.28 16.69
CA ASP A 8 12.27 27.60 16.05
C ASP A 8 11.79 27.52 14.59
N ARG A 9 11.32 26.35 14.16
CA ARG A 9 10.89 26.11 12.77
C ARG A 9 9.57 25.37 12.70
N VAL A 10 8.87 25.55 11.59
CA VAL A 10 7.64 24.84 11.25
C VAL A 10 7.88 23.90 10.07
N LEU A 11 7.14 22.80 10.06
CA LEU A 11 7.19 21.80 8.99
C LEU A 11 6.16 22.17 7.92
N VAL A 12 6.60 22.35 6.68
CA VAL A 12 5.73 22.60 5.52
C VAL A 12 5.74 21.38 4.60
N GLU A 13 4.54 20.90 4.26
CA GLU A 13 4.31 19.79 3.33
C GLU A 13 3.82 20.34 1.99
N SER A 14 4.71 20.96 1.23
CA SER A 14 4.42 21.51 -0.10
C SER A 14 5.58 21.27 -1.05
N ASP A 15 5.31 21.38 -2.35
CA ASP A 15 6.36 21.47 -3.36
C ASP A 15 7.29 22.67 -3.08
N PRO A 16 8.62 22.49 -3.11
CA PRO A 16 9.59 23.56 -2.90
C PRO A 16 9.41 24.76 -3.82
N THR A 17 8.93 24.54 -5.05
CA THR A 17 8.69 25.62 -6.02
C THR A 17 7.68 26.64 -5.52
N HIS A 18 6.68 26.21 -4.73
CA HIS A 18 5.72 27.13 -4.12
C HIS A 18 6.33 27.98 -2.99
N LEU A 19 7.33 27.45 -2.29
CA LEU A 19 8.08 28.18 -1.26
C LEU A 19 9.06 29.18 -1.90
N ASP A 20 9.70 28.79 -3.01
CA ASP A 20 10.57 29.68 -3.78
C ASP A 20 9.78 30.92 -4.28
N LEU A 21 8.51 30.76 -4.68
CA LEU A 21 7.63 31.87 -5.08
C LEU A 21 7.31 32.86 -3.96
N LEU A 22 7.42 32.44 -2.69
CA LEU A 22 7.23 33.31 -1.53
C LEU A 22 8.54 33.97 -1.04
N ASP A 23 9.67 33.69 -1.70
CA ASP A 23 11.00 34.14 -1.28
C ASP A 23 11.33 33.73 0.18
N VAL A 24 10.83 32.56 0.59
CA VAL A 24 11.02 32.01 1.94
C VAL A 24 12.17 31.02 1.95
N THR A 25 13.16 31.24 2.81
CA THR A 25 14.26 30.29 3.01
C THR A 25 13.76 29.04 3.73
N TYR A 26 14.16 27.87 3.23
CA TYR A 26 13.81 26.58 3.83
C TYR A 26 15.02 25.65 3.92
N GLU A 27 14.93 24.66 4.80
CA GLU A 27 15.86 23.53 4.88
C GLU A 27 15.13 22.22 4.59
N LYS A 28 15.74 21.33 3.81
CA LYS A 28 15.16 20.01 3.54
C LYS A 28 15.30 19.14 4.78
N GLY A 29 14.17 18.72 5.36
CA GLY A 29 14.14 17.77 6.46
C GLY A 29 14.49 16.35 6.00
N ALA A 30 15.07 15.57 6.92
CA ALA A 30 15.28 14.15 6.68
C ALA A 30 13.94 13.42 6.48
N PRO A 31 13.85 12.46 5.53
CA PRO A 31 12.68 11.62 5.40
C PRO A 31 12.54 10.73 6.64
N ILE A 32 11.35 10.68 7.24
CA ILE A 32 11.08 9.87 8.42
C ILE A 32 9.88 8.97 8.14
N ALA A 33 10.06 7.66 8.38
CA ALA A 33 9.03 6.63 8.29
C ALA A 33 8.20 6.72 6.99
N GLY A 34 8.86 6.54 5.84
CA GLY A 34 8.22 6.45 4.52
C GLY A 34 7.65 7.74 3.95
N GLN A 35 7.79 8.85 4.66
CA GLN A 35 7.11 10.10 4.37
C GLN A 35 8.02 11.02 3.53
N ARG A 36 7.44 11.75 2.57
CA ARG A 36 8.17 12.46 1.51
C ARG A 36 8.39 13.93 1.81
N LYS A 37 9.59 14.39 1.45
CA LYS A 37 10.07 15.79 1.29
C LYS A 37 9.39 16.78 2.23
N PHE A 38 10.00 16.97 3.38
CA PHE A 38 9.61 18.02 4.31
C PHE A 38 10.51 19.23 4.17
N MET A 39 9.91 20.40 4.33
CA MET A 39 10.64 21.66 4.32
C MET A 39 10.50 22.30 5.70
N TRP A 40 11.62 22.50 6.37
CA TRP A 40 11.69 23.29 7.59
C TRP A 40 11.76 24.77 7.21
N VAL A 41 10.78 25.53 7.67
CA VAL A 41 10.73 26.97 7.47
C VAL A 41 10.85 27.65 8.82
N ASP A 42 11.68 28.68 8.89
CA ASP A 42 11.85 29.49 10.10
C ASP A 42 10.52 30.12 10.55
N ASP A 43 10.25 30.09 11.85
CA ASP A 43 8.97 30.55 12.41
C ASP A 43 8.65 32.02 12.10
N ARG A 44 9.66 32.84 11.77
CA ARG A 44 9.50 34.23 11.31
C ARG A 44 8.60 34.35 10.08
N HIS A 45 8.52 33.30 9.26
CA HIS A 45 7.74 33.28 8.02
C HIS A 45 6.31 32.74 8.21
N ILE A 46 5.88 32.41 9.43
CA ILE A 46 4.52 31.89 9.70
C ILE A 46 3.42 32.83 9.16
N SER A 47 3.57 34.14 9.29
CA SER A 47 2.58 35.10 8.77
C SER A 47 2.45 35.01 7.25
N ALA A 48 3.57 34.97 6.52
CA ALA A 48 3.58 34.84 5.07
C ALA A 48 2.99 33.50 4.61
N LEU A 49 3.32 32.40 5.31
CA LEU A 49 2.74 31.08 5.03
C LEU A 49 1.22 31.06 5.21
N LYS A 50 0.71 31.70 6.27
CA LYS A 50 -0.74 31.80 6.52
C LYS A 50 -1.44 32.63 5.45
N GLU A 51 -0.89 33.79 5.08
CA GLU A 51 -1.45 34.66 4.03
C GLU A 51 -1.52 33.94 2.67
N ALA A 52 -0.50 33.15 2.37
CA ALA A 52 -0.44 32.35 1.15
C ALA A 52 -1.23 31.02 1.21
N GLY A 53 -1.86 30.72 2.36
CA GLY A 53 -2.74 29.55 2.51
C GLY A 53 -2.01 28.21 2.66
N PHE A 54 -0.73 28.21 3.05
CA PHE A 54 0.03 26.98 3.27
C PHE A 54 -0.43 26.25 4.52
N VAL A 55 -0.45 24.92 4.44
CA VAL A 55 -0.62 24.05 5.60
C VAL A 55 0.77 23.76 6.18
N PHE A 56 0.95 24.07 7.45
CA PHE A 56 2.19 23.81 8.18
C PHE A 56 1.90 23.23 9.56
N SER A 57 2.88 22.53 10.13
CA SER A 57 2.80 21.90 11.45
C SER A 57 3.83 22.51 12.40
N ALA A 58 3.39 22.90 13.59
CA ALA A 58 4.29 23.33 14.66
C ALA A 58 5.13 22.16 15.20
N PRO A 59 6.28 22.40 15.87
CA PRO A 59 7.16 21.33 16.39
C PRO A 59 6.44 20.22 17.15
N ALA A 60 5.55 20.57 18.09
CA ALA A 60 4.77 19.60 18.86
C ALA A 60 3.80 18.78 18.00
N GLN A 61 3.20 19.40 16.97
CA GLN A 61 2.31 18.71 16.03
C GLN A 61 3.09 17.76 15.13
N THR A 62 4.27 18.18 14.67
CA THR A 62 5.21 17.35 13.92
C THR A 62 5.63 16.13 14.74
N ALA A 63 6.02 16.34 16.00
CA ALA A 63 6.37 15.26 16.92
C ALA A 63 5.21 14.27 17.08
N ALA A 64 3.99 14.75 17.35
CA ALA A 64 2.80 13.90 17.47
C ALA A 64 2.51 13.11 16.18
N LYS A 65 2.62 13.75 15.01
CA LYS A 65 2.40 13.11 13.70
C LYS A 65 3.41 11.99 13.45
N TRP A 66 4.69 12.26 13.71
CA TRP A 66 5.77 11.29 13.52
C TRP A 66 5.71 10.14 14.51
N THR A 67 5.46 10.42 15.80
CA THR A 67 5.21 9.37 16.80
C THR A 67 4.02 8.51 16.40
N GLY A 68 2.91 9.12 15.97
CA GLY A 68 1.75 8.38 15.48
C GLY A 68 2.07 7.50 14.26
N ASN A 69 2.98 7.94 13.39
CA ASN A 69 3.42 7.14 12.24
C ASN A 69 4.29 5.96 12.66
N ALA A 70 5.27 6.20 13.53
CA ALA A 70 6.10 5.15 14.10
C ALA A 70 5.25 4.07 14.82
N LEU A 71 4.27 4.49 15.62
CA LEU A 71 3.35 3.57 16.30
C LEU A 71 2.54 2.72 15.30
N ARG A 72 2.14 3.28 14.16
CA ARG A 72 1.44 2.52 13.12
C ARG A 72 2.37 1.52 12.42
N LEU A 73 3.60 1.94 12.13
CA LEU A 73 4.60 1.07 11.49
C LEU A 73 4.89 -0.17 12.34
N TYR A 74 4.92 -0.02 13.67
CA TYR A 74 5.15 -1.10 14.61
C TYR A 74 3.89 -1.63 15.29
N ALA A 75 2.69 -1.32 14.77
CA ALA A 75 1.42 -1.66 15.42
C ALA A 75 1.29 -3.18 15.69
N GLY A 76 1.79 -4.00 14.78
CA GLY A 76 1.80 -5.47 14.93
C GLY A 76 2.57 -5.97 16.15
N HIS A 77 3.59 -5.23 16.62
CA HIS A 77 4.36 -5.62 17.81
C HIS A 77 3.57 -5.46 19.11
N PHE A 78 2.55 -4.60 19.11
CA PHE A 78 1.69 -4.36 20.27
C PHE A 78 0.49 -5.32 20.32
N VAL A 79 0.37 -6.24 19.35
CA VAL A 79 -0.72 -7.23 19.31
C VAL A 79 -0.15 -8.63 19.56
N GLY A 80 -0.28 -9.06 20.80
CA GLY A 80 0.02 -10.41 21.27
C GLY A 80 -1.23 -11.20 21.63
N ILE A 81 -1.01 -12.39 22.19
CA ILE A 81 -2.06 -13.29 22.66
C ILE A 81 -2.84 -12.66 23.83
N GLN A 82 -2.14 -11.96 24.73
CA GLN A 82 -2.75 -11.33 25.90
C GLN A 82 -3.62 -10.14 25.53
N GLU A 83 -3.14 -9.28 24.63
CA GLU A 83 -3.90 -8.14 24.13
C GLU A 83 -5.13 -8.63 23.35
N THR A 84 -4.97 -9.68 22.54
CA THR A 84 -6.10 -10.31 21.85
C THR A 84 -7.11 -10.87 22.84
N ARG A 85 -6.68 -11.59 23.88
CA ARG A 85 -7.59 -12.10 24.92
C ARG A 85 -8.35 -10.98 25.58
N ARG A 86 -7.67 -9.90 25.96
CA ARG A 86 -8.30 -8.72 26.56
C ARG A 86 -9.36 -8.12 25.63
N LEU A 87 -9.03 -7.92 24.36
CA LEU A 87 -9.97 -7.41 23.37
C LEU A 87 -11.22 -8.29 23.23
N LEU A 88 -11.08 -9.61 23.30
CA LEU A 88 -12.21 -10.53 23.25
C LEU A 88 -13.03 -10.49 24.55
N SER A 89 -12.39 -10.46 25.71
CA SER A 89 -13.06 -10.34 27.01
C SER A 89 -13.85 -9.03 27.13
N ASP A 90 -13.31 -7.93 26.59
CA ASP A 90 -14.01 -6.63 26.56
C ASP A 90 -15.28 -6.67 25.67
N MET A 91 -15.41 -7.65 24.76
CA MET A 91 -16.61 -7.85 23.93
C MET A 91 -17.64 -8.80 24.55
N GLU A 92 -17.25 -9.67 25.47
CA GLU A 92 -18.14 -10.69 26.05
C GLU A 92 -19.44 -10.13 26.65
N PRO A 93 -19.48 -8.94 27.31
CA PRO A 93 -20.72 -8.41 27.86
C PRO A 93 -21.86 -8.25 26.83
N ASP A 94 -21.53 -7.90 25.59
CA ASP A 94 -22.51 -7.64 24.52
C ASP A 94 -22.56 -8.76 23.46
N TYR A 95 -21.47 -9.52 23.31
CA TYR A 95 -21.26 -10.46 22.20
C TYR A 95 -20.69 -11.83 22.63
N ALA A 96 -21.01 -12.30 23.84
CA ALA A 96 -20.50 -13.59 24.37
C ALA A 96 -20.61 -14.77 23.39
N ASP A 97 -21.78 -14.97 22.75
CA ASP A 97 -21.97 -16.07 21.81
C ASP A 97 -21.10 -15.96 20.56
N LEU A 98 -20.88 -14.75 20.05
CA LEU A 98 -20.02 -14.50 18.91
C LEU A 98 -18.55 -14.81 19.26
N VAL A 99 -18.09 -14.35 20.42
CA VAL A 99 -16.73 -14.62 20.91
C VAL A 99 -16.52 -16.12 21.07
N ARG A 100 -17.47 -16.82 21.72
CA ARG A 100 -17.40 -18.27 21.92
C ARG A 100 -17.34 -19.03 20.59
N GLN A 101 -18.24 -18.74 19.65
CA GLN A 101 -18.26 -19.40 18.35
C GLN A 101 -16.98 -19.15 17.55
N ALA A 102 -16.47 -17.92 17.57
CA ALA A 102 -15.21 -17.60 16.90
C ALA A 102 -14.03 -18.38 17.48
N GLN A 103 -13.96 -18.52 18.82
CA GLN A 103 -12.91 -19.30 19.50
C GLN A 103 -13.03 -20.81 19.29
N GLU A 104 -14.24 -21.34 19.09
CA GLU A 104 -14.48 -22.74 18.73
C GLU A 104 -13.96 -23.06 17.32
N ILE A 105 -14.07 -22.12 16.38
CA ILE A 105 -13.62 -22.31 14.99
C ILE A 105 -12.15 -21.96 14.80
N VAL A 106 -11.69 -20.85 15.40
CA VAL A 106 -10.35 -20.30 15.22
C VAL A 106 -9.65 -20.18 16.57
N PRO A 107 -8.54 -20.90 16.80
CA PRO A 107 -7.80 -20.81 18.05
C PRO A 107 -7.30 -19.39 18.32
N LEU A 108 -7.25 -19.00 19.61
CA LEU A 108 -6.83 -17.66 20.04
C LEU A 108 -5.50 -17.19 19.42
N GLN A 109 -4.54 -18.10 19.26
CA GLN A 109 -3.25 -17.80 18.62
C GLN A 109 -3.42 -17.38 17.15
N LYS A 110 -4.31 -18.03 16.41
CA LYS A 110 -4.60 -17.71 15.00
C LYS A 110 -5.39 -16.40 14.90
N ILE A 111 -6.32 -16.13 15.83
CA ILE A 111 -6.98 -14.81 15.93
C ILE A 111 -5.96 -13.70 16.16
N ALA A 112 -5.04 -13.89 17.12
CA ALA A 112 -4.00 -12.90 17.42
C ALA A 112 -3.09 -12.62 16.20
N GLU A 113 -2.74 -13.66 15.45
CA GLU A 113 -1.95 -13.53 14.22
C GLU A 113 -2.73 -12.79 13.10
N VAL A 114 -4.03 -13.05 12.94
CA VAL A 114 -4.88 -12.28 12.00
C VAL A 114 -4.92 -10.81 12.42
N LEU A 115 -5.22 -10.50 13.69
CA LEU A 115 -5.26 -9.11 14.17
C LEU A 115 -3.92 -8.41 13.99
N ARG A 116 -2.81 -9.10 14.28
CA ARG A 116 -1.45 -8.59 14.07
C ARG A 116 -1.18 -8.24 12.61
N ARG A 117 -1.56 -9.10 11.67
CA ARG A 117 -1.39 -8.86 10.23
C ARG A 117 -2.25 -7.70 9.75
N LEU A 118 -3.50 -7.60 10.21
CA LEU A 118 -4.37 -6.47 9.92
C LEU A 118 -3.72 -5.15 10.37
N VAL A 119 -3.29 -5.04 11.64
CA VAL A 119 -2.70 -3.79 12.12
C VAL A 119 -1.33 -3.50 11.51
N GLY A 120 -0.54 -4.53 11.18
CA GLY A 120 0.76 -4.40 10.51
C GLY A 120 0.66 -3.82 9.09
N GLU A 121 -0.49 -3.99 8.44
CA GLU A 121 -0.81 -3.33 7.17
C GLU A 121 -1.67 -2.09 7.35
N ASN A 122 -1.72 -1.55 8.57
CA ASN A 122 -2.54 -0.40 8.93
C ASN A 122 -4.01 -0.61 8.49
N VAL A 123 -4.60 -1.75 8.88
CA VAL A 123 -6.04 -2.01 8.82
C VAL A 123 -6.62 -1.88 10.24
N PRO A 124 -7.64 -1.04 10.46
CA PRO A 124 -8.22 -0.86 11.79
C PRO A 124 -8.90 -2.15 12.29
N ILE A 125 -8.60 -2.56 13.52
CA ILE A 125 -9.27 -3.69 14.19
C ILE A 125 -10.37 -3.25 15.16
N ARG A 126 -10.85 -2.01 15.06
CA ARG A 126 -11.86 -1.45 16.00
C ARG A 126 -13.21 -2.14 15.90
N ASN A 127 -13.59 -2.62 14.71
CA ASN A 127 -14.83 -3.35 14.52
C ASN A 127 -14.57 -4.85 14.68
N LEU A 128 -14.26 -5.25 15.92
CA LEU A 128 -13.99 -6.66 16.23
C LEU A 128 -15.21 -7.54 15.94
N ARG A 129 -16.43 -7.03 16.09
CA ARG A 129 -17.66 -7.75 15.74
C ARG A 129 -17.60 -8.28 14.30
N LEU A 130 -17.35 -7.40 13.33
CA LEU A 130 -17.26 -7.80 11.92
C LEU A 130 -16.07 -8.74 11.65
N ILE A 131 -14.96 -8.55 12.36
CA ILE A 131 -13.80 -9.45 12.25
C ILE A 131 -14.15 -10.86 12.75
N LEU A 132 -14.83 -10.98 13.89
CA LEU A 132 -15.24 -12.27 14.45
C LEU A 132 -16.30 -12.96 13.58
N GLU A 133 -17.27 -12.22 13.06
CA GLU A 133 -18.26 -12.73 12.10
C GLU A 133 -17.55 -13.31 10.85
N ALA A 134 -16.58 -12.59 10.29
CA ALA A 134 -15.80 -13.06 9.15
C ALA A 134 -14.90 -14.25 9.49
N LEU A 135 -14.33 -14.31 10.71
CA LEU A 135 -13.55 -15.46 11.18
C LEU A 135 -14.40 -16.73 11.31
N ILE A 136 -15.66 -16.60 11.73
CA ILE A 136 -16.61 -17.73 11.78
C ILE A 136 -16.92 -18.22 10.37
N GLU A 137 -17.18 -17.30 9.43
CA GLU A 137 -17.51 -17.64 8.04
C GLU A 137 -16.35 -18.34 7.31
N TRP A 138 -15.14 -17.79 7.43
CA TRP A 138 -13.99 -18.24 6.64
C TRP A 138 -13.09 -19.23 7.39
N GLY A 139 -13.09 -19.23 8.73
CA GLY A 139 -12.17 -20.02 9.55
C GLY A 139 -12.32 -21.54 9.40
N GLN A 140 -13.52 -22.03 9.05
CA GLN A 140 -13.72 -23.45 8.74
C GLN A 140 -13.18 -23.84 7.36
N ARG A 141 -13.21 -22.91 6.41
CA ARG A 141 -12.84 -23.14 5.00
C ARG A 141 -11.36 -22.93 4.76
N GLU A 142 -10.74 -22.00 5.50
CA GLU A 142 -9.37 -21.56 5.27
C GLU A 142 -8.47 -21.80 6.49
N GLN A 143 -7.54 -22.73 6.33
CA GLN A 143 -6.61 -23.12 7.38
C GLN A 143 -5.35 -22.27 7.39
N ASP A 144 -4.92 -21.72 6.25
CA ASP A 144 -3.80 -20.80 6.18
C ASP A 144 -4.21 -19.45 6.78
N VAL A 145 -3.53 -19.04 7.85
CA VAL A 145 -3.76 -17.75 8.52
C VAL A 145 -3.50 -16.56 7.59
N VAL A 146 -2.56 -16.69 6.64
CA VAL A 146 -2.21 -15.64 5.70
C VAL A 146 -3.37 -15.41 4.73
N LEU A 147 -3.86 -16.48 4.11
CA LEU A 147 -5.00 -16.40 3.19
C LEU A 147 -6.31 -16.06 3.92
N LEU A 148 -6.52 -16.60 5.12
CA LEU A 148 -7.64 -16.21 5.98
C LEU A 148 -7.64 -14.69 6.21
N THR A 149 -6.47 -14.09 6.49
CA THR A 149 -6.36 -12.65 6.67
C THR A 149 -6.83 -11.88 5.43
N GLU A 150 -6.56 -12.35 4.22
CA GLU A 150 -7.07 -11.72 2.98
C GLU A 150 -8.60 -11.73 2.91
N TYR A 151 -9.25 -12.84 3.30
CA TYR A 151 -10.72 -12.90 3.38
C TYR A 151 -11.29 -11.97 4.46
N ILE A 152 -10.63 -11.88 5.62
CA ILE A 152 -11.02 -10.94 6.67
C ILE A 152 -10.88 -9.50 6.16
N ARG A 153 -9.79 -9.16 5.47
CA ARG A 153 -9.59 -7.84 4.86
C ARG A 153 -10.70 -7.50 3.85
N ALA A 154 -11.07 -8.45 2.98
CA ALA A 154 -12.19 -8.26 2.05
C ALA A 154 -13.52 -7.99 2.79
N SER A 155 -13.74 -8.63 3.94
CA SER A 155 -14.90 -8.37 4.79
C SER A 155 -14.88 -6.96 5.39
N LEU A 156 -13.69 -6.38 5.60
CA LEU A 156 -13.48 -5.01 6.07
C LEU A 156 -13.44 -3.95 4.94
N LYS A 157 -13.86 -4.29 3.71
CA LYS A 157 -13.77 -3.43 2.52
C LYS A 157 -14.19 -1.97 2.73
N ARG A 158 -15.29 -1.72 3.45
CA ARG A 158 -15.78 -0.35 3.70
C ARG A 158 -14.80 0.46 4.56
N GLN A 159 -14.19 -0.16 5.56
CA GLN A 159 -13.23 0.49 6.45
C GLN A 159 -11.90 0.75 5.78
N ILE A 160 -11.43 -0.23 5.00
CA ILE A 160 -10.23 -0.11 4.19
C ILE A 160 -10.42 1.00 3.15
N SER A 161 -11.53 0.95 2.40
CA SER A 161 -11.86 1.96 1.39
C SER A 161 -11.94 3.36 1.98
N PHE A 162 -12.68 3.55 3.08
CA PHE A 162 -12.81 4.85 3.74
C PHE A 162 -11.45 5.42 4.20
N ARG A 163 -10.54 4.56 4.66
CA ARG A 163 -9.21 4.98 5.12
C ARG A 163 -8.32 5.50 4.00
N PHE A 164 -8.44 4.95 2.78
CA PHE A 164 -7.62 5.34 1.64
C PHE A 164 -8.33 6.26 0.64
N ALA A 165 -9.62 6.52 0.86
CA ALA A 165 -10.36 7.48 0.09
C ALA A 165 -9.92 8.91 0.46
N GLY A 166 -9.67 9.71 -0.57
CA GLY A 166 -9.52 11.15 -0.46
C GLY A 166 -10.88 11.84 -0.38
N ARG A 167 -10.95 13.06 -0.93
CA ARG A 167 -12.22 13.79 -1.02
C ARG A 167 -13.20 13.04 -1.93
N SER A 168 -14.49 13.10 -1.61
CA SER A 168 -15.58 12.56 -2.44
C SER A 168 -15.56 11.04 -2.68
N ASN A 169 -15.08 10.24 -1.73
CA ASN A 169 -15.01 8.77 -1.83
C ASN A 169 -14.17 8.24 -3.01
N ILE A 170 -13.15 9.01 -3.43
CA ILE A 170 -12.25 8.61 -4.50
C ILE A 170 -10.96 8.03 -3.92
N ILE A 171 -10.59 6.83 -4.36
CA ILE A 171 -9.33 6.16 -4.03
C ILE A 171 -8.39 6.32 -5.22
N ALA A 172 -7.32 7.08 -5.05
CA ALA A 172 -6.30 7.24 -6.07
C ALA A 172 -5.38 6.00 -6.09
N ALA A 173 -5.24 5.34 -7.24
CA ALA A 173 -4.58 4.04 -7.31
C ALA A 173 -3.58 3.92 -8.47
N TYR A 174 -2.49 3.18 -8.21
CA TYR A 174 -1.67 2.57 -9.24
C TYR A 174 -2.17 1.16 -9.49
N VAL A 175 -2.68 0.92 -10.68
CA VAL A 175 -3.33 -0.34 -11.02
C VAL A 175 -2.29 -1.30 -11.60
N LEU A 176 -2.12 -2.47 -10.98
CA LEU A 176 -1.30 -3.53 -11.56
C LEU A 176 -1.99 -4.07 -12.80
N GLN A 177 -1.22 -4.15 -13.87
CA GLN A 177 -1.64 -4.86 -15.06
C GLN A 177 -1.39 -6.35 -14.88
N ARG A 178 -2.15 -7.15 -15.64
CA ARG A 178 -2.01 -8.61 -15.70
C ARG A 178 -0.56 -9.08 -15.89
N SER A 179 0.25 -8.38 -16.69
CA SER A 179 1.67 -8.75 -16.88
C SER A 179 2.49 -8.64 -15.58
N ALA A 180 2.23 -7.65 -14.74
CA ALA A 180 2.87 -7.52 -13.43
C ALA A 180 2.32 -8.57 -12.44
N GLU A 181 1.01 -8.82 -12.47
CA GLU A 181 0.38 -9.83 -11.63
C GLU A 181 0.89 -11.24 -11.97
N ASP A 182 1.07 -11.56 -13.25
CA ASP A 182 1.57 -12.85 -13.72
C ASP A 182 3.03 -13.07 -13.29
N ILE A 183 3.88 -12.02 -13.33
CA ILE A 183 5.24 -12.07 -12.78
C ILE A 183 5.21 -12.44 -11.30
N LEU A 184 4.39 -11.75 -10.50
CA LEU A 184 4.27 -12.04 -9.07
C LEU A 184 3.74 -13.45 -8.82
N ARG A 185 2.71 -13.86 -9.56
CA ARG A 185 2.05 -15.17 -9.47
C ARG A 185 3.02 -16.31 -9.79
N ASN A 186 3.81 -16.17 -10.85
CA ASN A 186 4.80 -17.19 -11.26
C ASN A 186 5.98 -17.28 -10.30
N ALA A 187 6.28 -16.20 -9.58
CA ALA A 187 7.30 -16.15 -8.55
C ALA A 187 6.83 -16.74 -7.21
N VAL A 188 5.53 -17.03 -7.04
CA VAL A 188 5.02 -17.65 -5.80
C VAL A 188 5.46 -19.11 -5.74
N GLN A 189 6.25 -19.45 -4.73
CA GLN A 189 6.61 -20.82 -4.42
C GLN A 189 5.98 -21.24 -3.09
N SER A 190 5.34 -22.40 -3.10
CA SER A 190 4.78 -23.02 -1.91
C SER A 190 5.68 -24.17 -1.45
N THR A 191 6.23 -24.04 -0.25
CA THR A 191 6.98 -25.11 0.43
C THR A 191 6.24 -25.59 1.66
N SER A 192 6.72 -26.68 2.27
CA SER A 192 6.19 -27.19 3.55
C SER A 192 6.29 -26.17 4.70
N THR A 193 7.17 -25.17 4.58
CA THR A 193 7.38 -24.10 5.55
C THR A 193 6.55 -22.84 5.27
N GLY A 194 5.84 -22.77 4.15
CA GLY A 194 4.96 -21.66 3.79
C GLY A 194 5.10 -21.21 2.34
N THR A 195 4.38 -20.14 2.00
CA THR A 195 4.41 -19.53 0.67
C THR A 195 5.31 -18.30 0.68
N PHE A 196 6.33 -18.27 -0.18
CA PHE A 196 7.23 -17.13 -0.34
C PHE A 196 7.35 -16.70 -1.80
N LEU A 197 7.84 -15.48 -2.00
CA LEU A 197 8.09 -14.91 -3.31
C LEU A 197 9.54 -15.19 -3.72
N ASN A 198 9.74 -16.00 -4.75
CA ASN A 198 11.03 -16.22 -5.40
C ASN A 198 11.04 -15.49 -6.75
N LEU A 199 11.22 -14.17 -6.68
CA LEU A 199 11.24 -13.30 -7.83
C LEU A 199 12.68 -13.11 -8.31
N SER A 200 12.91 -13.07 -9.63
CA SER A 200 14.22 -12.73 -10.17
C SER A 200 14.56 -11.27 -9.81
N ASP A 201 15.85 -10.97 -9.60
CA ASP A 201 16.30 -9.60 -9.30
C ASP A 201 15.87 -8.62 -10.41
N ASP A 202 15.95 -9.04 -11.67
CA ASP A 202 15.55 -8.23 -12.82
C ASP A 202 14.05 -7.90 -12.81
N ASP A 203 13.19 -8.88 -12.54
CA ASP A 203 11.74 -8.66 -12.47
C ASP A 203 11.35 -7.81 -11.26
N ALA A 204 12.01 -8.02 -10.11
CA ALA A 204 11.84 -7.23 -8.90
C ALA A 204 12.19 -5.76 -9.17
N GLN A 205 13.39 -5.51 -9.70
CA GLN A 205 13.87 -4.16 -10.06
C GLN A 205 12.95 -3.49 -11.09
N ALA A 206 12.47 -4.23 -12.08
CA ALA A 206 11.55 -3.70 -13.08
C ALA A 206 10.23 -3.20 -12.46
N LEU A 207 9.60 -4.01 -11.58
CA LEU A 207 8.37 -3.62 -10.90
C LEU A 207 8.58 -2.43 -9.94
N ILE A 208 9.69 -2.44 -9.19
CA ILE A 208 10.06 -1.36 -8.27
C ILE A 208 10.27 -0.06 -9.04
N ALA A 209 11.02 -0.09 -10.14
CA ALA A 209 11.30 1.09 -10.95
C ALA A 209 10.03 1.69 -11.60
N GLU A 210 9.04 0.87 -11.96
CA GLU A 210 7.73 1.36 -12.41
C GLU A 210 6.98 2.07 -11.26
N ILE A 211 6.97 1.50 -10.06
CA ILE A 211 6.34 2.10 -8.88
C ILE A 211 7.01 3.42 -8.50
N GLU A 212 8.34 3.46 -8.43
CA GLU A 212 9.09 4.68 -8.09
C GLU A 212 8.87 5.79 -9.12
N ARG A 213 8.78 5.44 -10.41
CA ARG A 213 8.47 6.40 -11.47
C ARG A 213 7.03 6.90 -11.40
N ALA A 214 6.07 6.04 -11.08
CA ALA A 214 4.69 6.49 -10.87
C ALA A 214 4.62 7.44 -9.68
N LEU A 215 5.33 7.09 -8.61
CA LEU A 215 5.43 7.89 -7.41
C LEU A 215 6.13 9.24 -7.62
N SER A 216 7.15 9.35 -8.46
CA SER A 216 7.84 10.61 -8.70
C SER A 216 7.00 11.64 -9.46
N LYS A 217 5.95 11.20 -10.15
CA LYS A 217 5.03 12.03 -10.93
C LYS A 217 3.80 12.52 -10.14
N ASN A 218 3.57 12.00 -8.95
CA ASN A 218 2.42 12.37 -8.15
C ASN A 218 2.60 13.76 -7.51
N ALA A 219 1.51 14.53 -7.50
CA ALA A 219 1.41 15.72 -6.67
C ALA A 219 1.51 15.36 -5.18
N THR A 220 2.07 16.27 -4.38
CA THR A 220 2.30 16.09 -2.93
C THR A 220 1.02 15.77 -2.15
N ASP A 221 -0.14 16.22 -2.64
CA ASP A 221 -1.42 16.11 -1.94
C ASP A 221 -2.17 14.78 -2.19
N VAL A 222 -1.66 13.93 -3.07
CA VAL A 222 -2.31 12.65 -3.41
C VAL A 222 -1.56 11.50 -2.73
N SER A 223 -2.26 10.75 -1.88
CA SER A 223 -1.75 9.53 -1.24
C SER A 223 -2.25 8.30 -2.00
N PRO A 224 -1.49 7.79 -3.00
CA PRO A 224 -1.92 6.66 -3.81
C PRO A 224 -1.86 5.35 -3.03
N VAL A 225 -2.63 4.38 -3.51
CA VAL A 225 -2.47 2.96 -3.16
C VAL A 225 -2.08 2.16 -4.39
N VAL A 226 -1.49 0.99 -4.20
CA VAL A 226 -1.40 -0.02 -5.26
C VAL A 226 -2.67 -0.85 -5.26
N LEU A 227 -3.25 -1.08 -6.43
CA LEU A 227 -4.43 -1.94 -6.60
C LEU A 227 -4.05 -3.18 -7.40
N ALA A 228 -4.33 -4.36 -6.85
CA ALA A 228 -3.92 -5.65 -7.40
C ALA A 228 -5.03 -6.71 -7.27
N ALA A 229 -4.89 -7.84 -7.96
CA ALA A 229 -5.68 -9.03 -7.68
C ALA A 229 -5.41 -9.56 -6.25
N MET A 230 -6.45 -10.14 -5.63
CA MET A 230 -6.43 -10.58 -4.22
C MET A 230 -5.27 -11.53 -3.89
N ASP A 231 -4.99 -12.45 -4.80
CA ASP A 231 -4.01 -13.52 -4.62
C ASP A 231 -2.55 -13.05 -4.72
N VAL A 232 -2.29 -11.94 -5.43
CA VAL A 232 -0.95 -11.34 -5.56
C VAL A 232 -0.75 -10.12 -4.67
N ARG A 233 -1.81 -9.58 -4.07
CA ARG A 233 -1.79 -8.37 -3.23
C ARG A 233 -0.72 -8.43 -2.13
N ARG A 234 -0.73 -9.49 -1.32
CA ARG A 234 0.25 -9.70 -0.24
C ARG A 234 1.68 -9.80 -0.75
N HIS A 235 1.87 -10.39 -1.92
CA HIS A 235 3.20 -10.56 -2.53
C HIS A 235 3.75 -9.23 -3.00
N MET A 236 2.90 -8.40 -3.62
CA MET A 236 3.24 -7.01 -3.94
C MET A 236 3.55 -6.19 -2.68
N ARG A 237 2.76 -6.34 -1.61
CA ARG A 237 3.04 -5.68 -0.33
C ARG A 237 4.39 -6.10 0.26
N SER A 238 4.70 -7.39 0.22
CA SER A 238 5.98 -7.94 0.68
C SER A 238 7.15 -7.40 -0.14
N LEU A 239 7.03 -7.35 -1.47
CA LEU A 239 8.04 -6.79 -2.37
C LEU A 239 8.34 -5.34 -2.04
N LEU A 240 7.29 -4.51 -1.88
CA LEU A 240 7.46 -3.09 -1.55
C LEU A 240 8.11 -2.90 -0.17
N THR A 241 7.68 -3.68 0.83
CA THR A 241 8.22 -3.60 2.19
C THR A 241 9.69 -4.01 2.25
N HIS A 242 10.09 -5.07 1.53
CA HIS A 242 11.48 -5.52 1.43
C HIS A 242 12.40 -4.44 0.84
N ASN A 243 11.86 -3.61 -0.06
CA ASN A 243 12.59 -2.51 -0.71
C ASN A 243 12.39 -1.16 -0.01
N ALA A 244 11.92 -1.17 1.25
CA ALA A 244 11.67 0.03 2.06
C ALA A 244 10.71 1.05 1.41
N ILE A 245 9.78 0.58 0.57
CA ILE A 245 8.73 1.40 -0.04
C ILE A 245 7.46 1.30 0.80
N GLU A 246 7.16 2.36 1.55
CA GLU A 246 5.94 2.47 2.34
C GLU A 246 4.74 2.89 1.49
N LEU A 247 4.24 1.97 0.67
CA LEU A 247 3.05 2.19 -0.16
C LEU A 247 1.97 1.14 0.16
N PRO A 248 0.73 1.54 0.51
CA PRO A 248 -0.34 0.59 0.77
C PRO A 248 -0.70 -0.21 -0.48
N VAL A 249 -1.04 -1.49 -0.30
CA VAL A 249 -1.49 -2.37 -1.38
C VAL A 249 -2.87 -2.92 -1.04
N LEU A 250 -3.84 -2.62 -1.89
CA LEU A 250 -5.22 -3.07 -1.78
C LEU A 250 -5.55 -4.10 -2.87
N SER A 251 -6.48 -4.99 -2.57
CA SER A 251 -7.10 -5.83 -3.59
C SER A 251 -8.38 -5.20 -4.14
N PHE A 252 -8.77 -5.58 -5.35
CA PHE A 252 -10.08 -5.18 -5.91
C PHE A 252 -11.27 -5.57 -5.02
N GLN A 253 -11.14 -6.66 -4.23
CA GLN A 253 -12.21 -7.13 -3.33
C GLN A 253 -12.34 -6.28 -2.05
N GLU A 254 -11.33 -5.46 -1.75
CA GLU A 254 -11.34 -4.54 -0.60
C GLU A 254 -11.98 -3.19 -0.91
N ILE A 255 -12.40 -2.97 -2.17
CA ILE A 255 -13.06 -1.74 -2.59
C ILE A 255 -14.57 -1.90 -2.44
N ALA A 256 -15.17 -1.11 -1.55
CA ALA A 256 -16.62 -1.10 -1.38
C ALA A 256 -17.31 -0.34 -2.52
N GLN A 257 -18.56 -0.72 -2.84
CA GLN A 257 -19.25 -0.27 -4.06
C GLN A 257 -19.48 1.25 -4.10
N GLU A 258 -19.56 1.89 -2.93
CA GLU A 258 -19.76 3.33 -2.80
C GLU A 258 -18.48 4.16 -3.02
N PHE A 259 -17.32 3.51 -3.23
CA PHE A 259 -16.05 4.16 -3.51
C PHE A 259 -15.65 3.99 -4.97
N ASN A 260 -15.10 5.06 -5.54
CA ASN A 260 -14.61 5.07 -6.91
C ASN A 260 -13.09 4.99 -6.93
N VAL A 261 -12.54 4.19 -7.84
CA VAL A 261 -11.10 4.14 -8.07
C VAL A 261 -10.73 5.12 -9.17
N GLN A 262 -9.78 6.02 -8.90
CA GLN A 262 -9.15 6.87 -9.89
C GLN A 262 -7.76 6.31 -10.23
N PRO A 263 -7.56 5.73 -11.42
CA PRO A 263 -6.25 5.27 -11.85
C PRO A 263 -5.33 6.48 -12.10
N LEU A 264 -4.21 6.54 -11.39
CA LEU A 264 -3.16 7.55 -11.63
C LEU A 264 -2.11 7.04 -12.63
N ALA A 265 -1.81 5.75 -12.55
CA ALA A 265 -0.87 5.08 -13.42
C ALA A 265 -1.18 3.58 -13.47
N THR A 266 -0.67 2.91 -14.50
CA THR A 266 -0.68 1.46 -14.61
C THR A 266 0.73 0.90 -14.46
N ILE A 267 0.87 -0.17 -13.69
CA ILE A 267 2.15 -0.83 -13.43
C ILE A 267 2.22 -2.10 -14.26
N SER A 268 3.16 -2.17 -15.19
CA SER A 268 3.32 -3.27 -16.13
C SER A 268 4.58 -4.06 -15.83
N GLY A 269 4.48 -5.39 -15.91
CA GLY A 269 5.64 -6.26 -15.87
C GLY A 269 6.37 -6.23 -17.21
N ARG A 270 7.67 -5.92 -17.22
CA ARG A 270 8.51 -6.15 -18.39
C ARG A 270 8.91 -7.62 -18.42
N SER A 271 8.08 -8.47 -19.01
CA SER A 271 8.54 -9.81 -19.34
C SER A 271 9.70 -9.67 -20.34
N GLY A 272 10.84 -10.32 -20.09
CA GLY A 272 12.04 -10.33 -20.94
C GLY A 272 11.86 -10.89 -22.35
N VAL A 273 10.65 -10.87 -22.92
CA VAL A 273 10.31 -11.23 -24.30
C VAL A 273 10.33 -10.00 -25.21
N ALA A 274 11.27 -9.08 -24.98
CA ALA A 274 11.79 -8.22 -26.04
C ALA A 274 13.09 -8.85 -26.58
N ARG A 275 13.07 -10.14 -26.92
CA ARG A 275 14.04 -10.67 -27.88
C ARG A 275 13.66 -10.11 -29.24
N ASN A 276 14.46 -9.16 -29.71
CA ASN A 276 14.64 -8.77 -31.11
C ASN A 276 13.58 -9.33 -32.09
N VAL A 277 12.51 -8.58 -32.30
CA VAL A 277 11.86 -8.54 -33.62
C VAL A 277 12.12 -7.16 -34.21
N SER A 278 13.40 -6.82 -34.32
CA SER A 278 13.86 -5.78 -35.24
C SER A 278 14.19 -6.46 -36.55
N ARG A 279 13.39 -6.13 -37.57
CA ARG A 279 13.73 -6.11 -39.00
C ARG A 279 13.98 -7.46 -39.70
N SER A 280 12.92 -7.93 -40.35
CA SER A 280 12.96 -8.11 -41.81
C SER A 280 11.54 -7.96 -42.38
N LEU A 281 11.17 -6.72 -42.70
CA LEU A 281 10.22 -6.51 -43.78
C LEU A 281 10.90 -7.04 -45.06
N PRO A 282 10.26 -7.90 -45.86
CA PRO A 282 10.81 -8.22 -47.17
C PRO A 282 10.85 -6.93 -47.99
N SER A 283 12.03 -6.62 -48.52
CA SER A 283 12.23 -5.50 -49.44
C SER A 283 11.31 -5.65 -50.65
N ALA A 284 10.65 -4.56 -51.02
CA ALA A 284 9.85 -4.43 -52.22
C ALA A 284 10.75 -4.50 -53.48
N THR A 285 11.23 -5.70 -53.81
CA THR A 285 11.97 -5.97 -55.05
C THR A 285 11.79 -7.40 -55.59
N GLU A 286 10.89 -8.22 -55.04
CA GLU A 286 10.59 -9.57 -55.57
C GLU A 286 9.14 -9.78 -56.04
N ALA A 287 8.31 -8.73 -56.06
CA ALA A 287 6.94 -8.81 -56.57
C ALA A 287 6.80 -8.55 -58.09
N LYS A 288 7.90 -8.53 -58.86
CA LYS A 288 7.88 -8.27 -60.31
C LYS A 288 8.55 -9.31 -61.21
N ALA A 289 8.92 -10.48 -60.69
CA ALA A 289 9.54 -11.54 -61.49
C ALA A 289 8.65 -12.79 -61.73
N GLY A 290 7.40 -12.80 -61.24
CA GLY A 290 6.50 -13.96 -61.32
C GLY A 290 5.33 -13.82 -62.30
N GLN A 291 5.25 -12.72 -63.06
CA GLN A 291 4.09 -12.41 -63.91
C GLN A 291 4.53 -11.89 -65.29
N GLU A 292 5.57 -12.48 -65.86
CA GLU A 292 5.99 -12.26 -67.25
C GLU A 292 6.81 -13.46 -67.76
N ALA A 293 6.31 -14.69 -67.55
CA ALA A 293 6.85 -15.91 -68.15
C ALA A 293 5.81 -17.05 -68.10
N ALA A 294 4.63 -16.80 -68.66
CA ALA A 294 3.67 -17.83 -69.07
C ALA A 294 2.83 -17.27 -70.22
N SER A 295 3.48 -17.08 -71.36
CA SER A 295 2.91 -17.07 -72.70
C SER A 295 3.80 -17.94 -73.57
#